data_AF-A0A7C3N3N9-F1
#
_entry.id   AF-A0A7C3N3N9-F1
#
_cell.length_a   1.000
_cell.length_b   1.000
_cell.length_c   1.000
_cell.angle_alpha   90.00
_cell.angle_beta   90.00
_cell.angle_gamma   90.00
#
_symmetry.space_group_name_H-M   'P 1'
#
loop_
_entity.id
_entity.type
_entity.pdbx_description
1 polymer ?
#
loop_
_entity_poly.entity_id
_entity_poly.type
_entity_poly.pdbx_seq_one_letter_code
_entity_poly.pdbx_strand_id
1 'polypeptide(L)'
;MKSYRLLKRAGIKPIIKPRRNARTDRGSPERRSSAIMLKILGEREWSGRMGYGRRWAAEAAFSTFKRLYGENCMSKNMENTSRELAAKAYIYNMLINLEN
;
A
#
# COMPACT_ATOMS: atom_id res chain seq x y z
N MET A 1 8.17 10.64 -10.86
CA MET A 1 7.56 9.87 -9.76
C MET A 1 8.49 8.71 -9.41
N LYS A 2 9.13 8.75 -8.24
CA LYS A 2 10.16 7.76 -7.85
C LYS A 2 9.54 6.36 -7.62
N SER A 3 8.29 6.30 -7.18
CA SER A 3 7.59 5.05 -6.83
C SER A 3 7.44 4.06 -7.98
N TYR A 4 7.03 4.48 -9.18
CA TYR A 4 6.91 3.57 -10.34
C TYR A 4 8.25 2.96 -10.75
N ARG A 5 9.33 3.76 -10.70
CA ARG A 5 10.68 3.29 -10.99
C ARG A 5 11.19 2.31 -9.92
N LEU A 6 10.90 2.60 -8.65
CA LEU A 6 11.23 1.70 -7.53
C LEU A 6 10.53 0.35 -7.67
N LEU A 7 9.21 0.36 -7.92
CA LEU A 7 8.43 -0.86 -8.08
C LEU A 7 8.91 -1.67 -9.28
N LYS A 8 9.22 -1.02 -10.41
CA LYS A 8 9.83 -1.67 -11.57
C LYS A 8 11.16 -2.34 -11.22
N ARG A 9 12.05 -1.61 -10.52
CA ARG A 9 13.35 -2.14 -10.07
C ARG A 9 13.19 -3.35 -9.14
N ALA A 10 12.14 -3.36 -8.32
CA ALA A 10 11.81 -4.46 -7.43
C ALA A 10 11.05 -5.60 -8.11
N GLY A 11 10.76 -5.52 -9.42
CA GLY A 11 9.94 -6.52 -10.12
C GLY A 11 8.46 -6.53 -9.69
N ILE A 12 8.00 -5.49 -8.99
CA ILE A 12 6.64 -5.40 -8.45
C ILE A 12 5.74 -4.67 -9.45
N LYS A 13 4.60 -5.29 -9.80
CA LYS A 13 3.58 -4.67 -10.65
C LYS A 13 2.98 -3.45 -9.92
N PRO A 14 3.05 -2.24 -10.50
CA PRO A 14 2.53 -1.04 -9.85
C PRO A 14 0.99 -0.99 -9.93
N ILE A 15 0.32 -1.24 -8.80
CA ILE A 15 -1.12 -1.06 -8.62
C ILE A 15 -1.38 0.29 -7.94
N ILE A 16 -0.99 1.38 -8.61
CA ILE A 16 -1.15 2.76 -8.11
C ILE A 16 -2.23 3.44 -8.93
N LYS A 17 -3.37 3.78 -8.31
CA LYS A 17 -4.48 4.48 -8.98
C LYS A 17 -4.03 5.87 -9.47
N PRO A 18 -4.01 6.11 -10.79
CA PRO A 18 -3.78 7.47 -11.32
C PRO A 18 -4.93 8.40 -10.95
N ARG A 19 -4.66 9.71 -10.85
CA ARG A 19 -5.74 10.70 -10.72
C ARG A 19 -6.66 10.64 -11.94
N ARG A 20 -7.96 10.94 -11.78
CA ARG A 20 -8.94 10.98 -12.89
C ARG A 20 -8.46 11.83 -14.07
N ASN A 21 -7.86 13.00 -13.76
CA ASN A 21 -7.31 13.92 -14.76
C ASN A 21 -5.81 13.70 -15.02
N ALA A 22 -5.30 12.48 -14.82
CA ALA A 22 -3.90 12.19 -15.06
C ALA A 22 -3.53 12.40 -16.54
N ARG A 23 -2.48 13.18 -16.75
CA ARG A 23 -1.80 13.32 -18.04
C ARG A 23 -1.16 12.00 -18.47
N THR A 24 -1.37 11.63 -19.74
CA THR A 24 -0.87 10.40 -20.37
C THR A 24 0.42 10.62 -21.15
N ASP A 25 0.77 11.88 -21.42
CA ASP A 25 1.96 12.33 -22.15
C ASP A 25 3.19 12.51 -21.24
N ARG A 26 3.01 12.65 -19.92
CA ARG A 26 4.09 12.92 -18.96
C ARG A 26 4.36 11.78 -17.98
N GLY A 27 5.62 11.66 -17.59
CA GLY A 27 6.09 10.74 -16.54
C GLY A 27 6.74 9.47 -17.08
N SER A 28 7.05 8.53 -16.18
CA SER A 28 7.70 7.28 -16.58
C SER A 28 6.76 6.41 -17.44
N PRO A 29 7.29 5.54 -18.32
CA PRO A 29 6.47 4.67 -19.17
C PRO A 29 5.41 3.86 -18.40
N GLU A 30 5.74 3.40 -17.20
CA GLU A 30 4.87 2.59 -16.35
C GLU A 30 3.70 3.42 -15.82
N ARG A 31 3.98 4.64 -15.35
CA ARG A 31 2.93 5.59 -14.94
C ARG A 31 2.02 5.93 -16.11
N ARG A 32 2.60 6.22 -17.30
CA ARG A 32 1.83 6.54 -18.51
C ARG A 32 0.91 5.38 -18.87
N SER A 33 1.44 4.15 -18.84
CA SER A 33 0.66 2.92 -19.11
C SER A 33 -0.51 2.78 -18.13
N SER A 34 -0.28 2.98 -16.83
CA SER A 34 -1.36 2.96 -15.83
C SER A 34 -2.42 4.04 -16.08
N ALA A 35 -2.02 5.26 -16.45
CA ALA A 35 -2.93 6.36 -16.74
C ALA A 35 -3.76 6.13 -18.02
N ILE A 36 -3.12 5.61 -19.09
CA ILE A 36 -3.80 5.23 -20.33
C ILE A 36 -4.80 4.12 -20.05
N MET A 37 -4.39 3.08 -19.34
CA MET A 37 -5.25 1.95 -18.99
C MET A 37 -6.47 2.39 -18.16
N LEU A 38 -6.29 3.28 -17.18
CA LEU A 38 -7.42 3.83 -16.41
C LEU A 38 -8.39 4.61 -17.30
N LYS A 39 -7.88 5.41 -18.25
CA LYS A 39 -8.73 6.18 -19.18
C LYS A 39 -9.50 5.29 -20.16
N ILE A 40 -8.89 4.22 -20.64
CA ILE A 40 -9.50 3.28 -21.59
C ILE A 40 -10.57 2.43 -20.89
N LEU A 41 -10.24 1.86 -19.72
CA LEU A 41 -11.13 0.92 -19.02
C LEU A 41 -12.20 1.61 -18.17
N GLY A 42 -11.95 2.86 -17.74
CA GLY A 42 -12.73 3.47 -16.68
C GLY A 42 -12.36 2.92 -15.29
N GLU A 43 -12.79 3.62 -14.25
CA GLU A 43 -12.35 3.36 -12.87
C GLU A 43 -12.77 1.98 -12.33
N ARG A 44 -14.03 1.60 -12.55
CA ARG A 44 -14.60 0.35 -12.02
C ARG A 44 -13.87 -0.87 -12.58
N GLU A 45 -13.77 -0.95 -13.90
CA GLU A 45 -13.10 -2.06 -14.59
C GLU A 45 -11.60 -2.11 -14.27
N TRP A 46 -10.94 -0.95 -14.23
CA TRP A 46 -9.53 -0.88 -13.85
C TRP A 46 -9.31 -1.40 -12.42
N SER A 47 -10.17 -1.00 -11.47
CA SER A 47 -10.09 -1.45 -10.07
C SER A 47 -10.28 -2.96 -9.94
N GLY A 48 -11.26 -3.52 -10.67
CA GLY A 48 -11.52 -4.96 -10.71
C GLY A 48 -10.33 -5.74 -11.27
N ARG A 49 -9.82 -5.36 -12.46
CA ARG A 49 -8.70 -6.05 -13.12
C ARG A 49 -7.38 -5.96 -12.36
N MET A 50 -7.13 -4.82 -11.70
CA MET A 50 -5.91 -4.63 -10.93
C MET A 50 -6.01 -5.15 -9.50
N GLY A 51 -7.21 -5.57 -9.05
CA GLY A 51 -7.45 -5.98 -7.68
C GLY A 51 -7.26 -4.83 -6.67
N TYR A 52 -7.44 -3.58 -7.09
CA TYR A 52 -7.17 -2.40 -6.27
C TYR A 52 -8.01 -2.39 -4.98
N GLY A 53 -9.22 -2.94 -5.02
CA GLY A 53 -10.09 -3.09 -3.85
C GLY A 53 -9.48 -3.90 -2.68
N ARG A 54 -8.51 -4.79 -2.96
CA ARG A 54 -7.84 -5.58 -1.91
C ARG A 54 -6.97 -4.74 -0.98
N ARG A 55 -6.64 -3.50 -1.36
CA ARG A 55 -5.90 -2.55 -0.52
C ARG A 55 -6.62 -2.26 0.80
N TRP A 56 -7.96 -2.30 0.80
CA TRP A 56 -8.76 -2.08 2.00
C TRP A 56 -8.40 -3.04 3.14
N ALA A 57 -8.06 -4.30 2.84
CA ALA A 57 -7.64 -5.26 3.86
C ALA A 57 -6.37 -4.83 4.59
N ALA A 58 -5.37 -4.31 3.87
CA ALA A 58 -4.15 -3.78 4.48
C ALA A 58 -4.43 -2.52 5.32
N GLU A 59 -5.28 -1.61 4.81
CA GLU A 59 -5.68 -0.41 5.57
C GLU A 59 -6.45 -0.76 6.84
N ALA A 60 -7.35 -1.75 6.78
CA ALA A 60 -8.07 -2.26 7.93
C ALA A 60 -7.10 -2.87 8.96
N ALA A 61 -6.16 -3.72 8.53
CA ALA A 61 -5.16 -4.30 9.41
C ALA A 61 -4.33 -3.23 10.14
N PHE A 62 -3.80 -2.23 9.40
CA PHE A 62 -3.06 -1.13 10.02
C PHE A 62 -3.93 -0.25 10.93
N SER A 63 -5.19 -0.04 10.57
CA SER A 63 -6.13 0.72 11.39
C SER A 63 -6.40 0.03 12.72
N THR A 64 -6.67 -1.29 12.69
CA THR A 64 -6.85 -2.11 13.89
C THR A 64 -5.58 -2.17 14.73
N PHE A 65 -4.42 -2.40 14.10
CA PHE A 65 -3.12 -2.40 14.76
C PHE A 65 -2.87 -1.11 15.56
N LYS A 66 -3.10 0.05 14.95
CA LYS A 66 -2.89 1.35 15.61
C LYS A 66 -3.94 1.66 16.68
N ARG A 67 -5.17 1.14 16.56
CA ARG A 67 -6.16 1.23 17.65
C ARG A 67 -5.74 0.39 18.86
N LEU A 68 -5.15 -0.78 18.64
CA LEU A 68 -4.75 -1.69 19.70
C LEU A 68 -3.53 -1.19 20.49
N TYR A 69 -2.51 -0.67 19.79
CA TYR A 69 -1.24 -0.28 20.42
C TYR A 69 -0.98 1.24 20.49
N GLY A 70 -1.90 2.05 19.99
CA GLY A 70 -1.71 3.47 19.79
C GLY A 70 -0.82 3.82 18.60
N GLU A 71 -0.65 5.12 18.34
CA GLU A 71 0.18 5.64 17.24
C GLU A 71 1.59 6.06 17.69
N ASN A 72 1.89 5.95 18.98
CA ASN A 72 3.15 6.37 19.57
C ASN A 72 4.00 5.16 19.98
N CYS A 73 5.32 5.36 19.92
CA CYS A 73 6.28 4.44 20.52
C CYS A 73 6.87 5.11 21.77
N MET A 74 7.21 4.32 22.78
CA MET A 74 7.81 4.87 24.00
C MET A 74 9.27 5.26 23.78
N SER A 75 9.96 4.54 22.88
CA SER A 75 11.36 4.82 22.60
C SER A 75 11.56 6.07 21.73
N LYS A 76 12.59 6.84 22.06
CA LYS A 76 13.10 7.96 21.24
C LYS A 76 14.23 7.55 20.30
N ASN A 77 14.74 6.31 20.42
CA ASN A 77 15.78 5.76 19.56
C ASN A 77 15.15 4.89 18.46
N MET A 78 15.44 5.20 17.19
CA MET A 78 14.89 4.52 16.02
C MET A 78 15.08 3.00 16.03
N GLU A 79 16.21 2.51 16.54
CA GLU A 79 16.50 1.07 16.62
C GLU A 79 15.53 0.38 17.59
N ASN A 80 15.31 1.01 18.74
CA ASN A 80 14.38 0.51 19.75
C ASN A 80 12.92 0.71 19.33
N THR A 81 12.58 1.80 18.64
CA THR A 81 11.28 1.99 18.00
C THR A 81 11.00 0.85 17.00
N SER A 82 12.00 0.46 16.22
CA SER A 82 11.87 -0.65 15.26
C SER A 82 11.63 -1.98 15.96
N ARG A 83 12.34 -2.25 17.07
CA ARG A 83 12.11 -3.43 17.92
C ARG A 83 10.72 -3.45 18.56
N GLU A 84 10.27 -2.31 19.08
CA GLU A 84 8.93 -2.16 19.67
C GLU A 84 7.83 -2.44 18.63
N LEU A 85 7.96 -1.86 17.43
CA LEU A 85 7.03 -2.09 16.33
C LEU A 85 7.03 -3.55 15.86
N ALA A 86 8.21 -4.19 15.76
CA ALA A 86 8.32 -5.59 15.39
C ALA A 86 7.64 -6.51 16.42
N ALA A 87 7.83 -6.25 17.72
CA ALA A 87 7.17 -7.00 18.79
C ALA A 87 5.64 -6.82 18.75
N LYS A 88 5.15 -5.58 18.59
CA LYS A 88 3.71 -5.30 18.42
C LYS A 88 3.14 -6.04 17.21
N ALA A 89 3.83 -6.03 16.07
CA ALA A 89 3.39 -6.73 14.86
C ALA A 89 3.35 -8.24 15.04
N TYR A 90 4.33 -8.81 15.74
CA TYR A 90 4.35 -10.23 16.09
C TYR A 90 3.15 -10.61 16.96
N ILE A 91 2.87 -9.85 18.02
CA ILE A 91 1.71 -10.09 18.90
C ILE A 91 0.40 -9.94 18.13
N TYR A 92 0.27 -8.90 17.31
CA TYR A 92 -0.90 -8.72 16.45
C TYR A 92 -1.16 -9.94 15.55
N ASN A 93 -0.11 -10.45 14.89
CA ASN A 93 -0.22 -11.63 14.05
C ASN A 93 -0.58 -12.87 14.86
N MET A 94 -0.04 -13.04 16.08
CA MET A 94 -0.45 -14.14 16.95
C MET A 94 -1.94 -14.06 17.27
N LEU A 95 -2.45 -12.88 17.64
CA LEU A 95 -3.87 -12.69 17.99
C LEU A 95 -4.80 -13.02 16.80
N ILE A 96 -4.49 -12.53 15.60
CA ILE A 96 -5.30 -12.85 14.41
C ILE A 96 -5.29 -14.35 14.10
N ASN A 97 -4.17 -15.03 14.31
CA ASN A 97 -4.07 -16.46 14.04
C ASN A 97 -4.66 -17.35 15.15
N LEU A 98 -4.98 -16.81 16.32
CA LEU A 98 -5.66 -17.54 17.41
C LEU A 98 -7.19 -17.54 17.25
N GLU A 99 -7.73 -16.58 16.49
CA GLU A 99 -9.17 -16.46 16.21
C GLU A 99 -9.61 -17.20 14.93
N ASN A 100 -8.67 -17.88 14.25
CA ASN A 100 -8.92 -18.75 13.09
C ASN A 100 -8.77 -20.22 13.45
#